data_AF-A0A368FQ41-F1
#
_entry.id   AF-A0A368FQ41-F1
#
_cell.length_a   1.000
_cell.length_b   1.000
_cell.length_c   1.000
_cell.angle_alpha   90.00
_cell.angle_beta   90.00
_cell.angle_gamma   90.00
#
_symmetry.space_group_name_H-M   'P 1'
#
loop_
_entity.id
_entity.type
_entity.pdbx_description
1 polymer ?
#
loop_
_entity_poly.entity_id
_entity_poly.type
_entity_poly.pdbx_seq_one_letter_code
_entity_poly.pdbx_strand_id
1 'polypeptide(L)'
;MAEWCADHLRDVEGWRSSGLALSTTSNECAKLFDAALRQFVSWTDCKQLDGLEKTLEAMQAADGSAVLPRAFALGLEGIGTGIGARTNETFRKALEDLQVDAAKYGNEREKLHARAVQQFGEGYLHGMLAFGLEECEQYGEAEREALKALEANRYDCWATHARAHVLEMEGRFDEGIKFLESTVEDWKPGWMLAAHNYWHNALYYIEKHQNYEVPLTIFDNEICPRAVKSGAMLDIVDAVSMLWRLELEGVNVGDRWRNLPNLKEHVDDHVLFFNDIHMSIALQKGGYRDDEAEMRKTLIDFSKTASDDYDQARICREVGVAVYDGISQYILGDFDKCAKNMLPIRDRIYTIGGSNAQRDLFTQTMIHACINSSDPEIFSKAPVILDERNSIKKNSPINERLAAEFRRRHPL
;
A
#
# COMPACT_ATOMS: atom_id res chain seq x y z
N MET A 1 31.74 9.60 29.19
CA MET A 1 31.05 10.87 28.82
C MET A 1 29.77 11.13 29.61
N ALA A 2 28.99 10.12 30.02
CA ALA A 2 27.78 10.32 30.83
C ALA A 2 28.03 10.86 32.26
N GLU A 3 29.16 10.51 32.90
CA GLU A 3 29.51 11.01 34.24
C GLU A 3 29.81 12.53 34.28
N TRP A 4 30.25 13.14 33.16
CA TRP A 4 30.44 14.61 33.07
C TRP A 4 29.12 15.38 32.92
N CYS A 5 28.03 14.68 32.55
CA CYS A 5 26.77 15.33 32.18
C CYS A 5 25.92 15.76 33.37
N ALA A 6 26.01 15.11 34.53
CA ALA A 6 25.16 15.42 35.69
C ALA A 6 25.39 16.84 36.24
N ASP A 7 26.63 17.36 36.13
CA ASP A 7 27.01 18.67 36.68
C ASP A 7 26.67 19.85 35.74
N HIS A 8 26.32 19.58 34.48
CA HIS A 8 26.14 20.60 33.42
C HIS A 8 24.83 20.42 32.65
N LEU A 9 23.78 20.03 33.36
CA LEU A 9 22.43 19.88 32.81
C LEU A 9 21.80 21.25 32.58
N ARG A 10 21.16 21.40 31.42
CA ARG A 10 20.42 22.61 31.06
C ARG A 10 19.14 22.69 31.88
N ASP A 11 19.02 23.77 32.65
CA ASP A 11 17.76 24.17 33.25
C ASP A 11 16.89 24.93 32.23
N VAL A 12 15.76 25.51 32.68
CA VAL A 12 14.82 26.21 31.77
C VAL A 12 15.51 27.35 31.00
N GLU A 13 16.41 28.10 31.65
CA GLU A 13 17.13 29.20 30.99
C GLU A 13 18.23 28.67 30.05
N GLY A 14 18.90 27.57 30.42
CA GLY A 14 19.84 26.86 29.55
C GLY A 14 19.20 26.38 28.24
N TRP A 15 17.99 25.85 28.31
CA TRP A 15 17.21 25.47 27.12
C TRP A 15 16.77 26.68 26.29
N ARG A 16 16.31 27.75 26.95
CA ARG A 16 15.91 29.01 26.29
C ARG A 16 17.08 29.68 25.56
N SER A 17 18.23 29.81 26.21
CA SER A 17 19.45 30.39 25.62
C SER A 17 20.00 29.58 24.44
N SER A 18 19.69 28.28 24.38
CA SER A 18 20.01 27.42 23.24
C SER A 18 19.01 27.53 22.07
N GLY A 19 18.01 28.43 22.15
CA GLY A 19 16.94 28.56 21.13
C GLY A 19 15.90 27.44 21.18
N LEU A 20 15.89 26.64 22.24
CA LEU A 20 15.10 25.42 22.40
C LEU A 20 14.23 25.48 23.66
N ALA A 21 13.53 26.60 23.85
CA ALA A 21 12.72 26.86 25.04
C ALA A 21 11.69 25.75 25.33
N LEU A 22 11.50 25.45 26.62
CA LEU A 22 10.50 24.53 27.14
C LEU A 22 9.34 25.31 27.77
N SER A 23 8.13 24.74 27.74
CA SER A 23 6.97 25.33 28.44
C SER A 23 6.98 25.10 29.94
N THR A 24 7.66 24.05 30.43
CA THR A 24 7.77 23.78 31.87
C THR A 24 8.51 24.90 32.60
N THR A 25 8.04 25.23 33.80
CA THR A 25 8.72 26.13 34.73
C THR A 25 9.60 25.38 35.74
N SER A 26 9.62 24.04 35.69
CA SER A 26 10.40 23.20 36.60
C SER A 26 11.84 23.08 36.10
N ASN A 27 12.76 23.77 36.77
CA ASN A 27 14.20 23.64 36.51
C ASN A 27 14.70 22.20 36.69
N GLU A 28 14.12 21.48 37.66
CA GLU A 28 14.48 20.08 37.90
C GLU A 28 14.05 19.19 36.74
N CYS A 29 12.80 19.32 36.27
CA CYS A 29 12.32 18.57 35.12
C CYS A 29 13.13 18.88 33.85
N ALA A 30 13.44 20.16 33.61
CA ALA A 30 14.25 20.59 32.46
C ALA A 30 15.65 19.97 32.46
N LYS A 31 16.29 19.88 33.64
CA LYS A 31 17.59 19.23 33.82
C LYS A 31 17.52 17.73 33.61
N LEU A 32 16.53 17.06 34.20
CA LEU A 32 16.34 15.63 34.07
C LEU A 32 15.98 15.23 32.62
N PHE A 33 15.25 16.08 31.91
CA PHE A 33 15.01 15.91 30.47
C PHE A 33 16.31 16.01 29.64
N ASP A 34 17.16 16.99 29.92
CA ASP A 34 18.49 17.07 29.30
C ASP A 34 19.35 15.83 29.62
N ALA A 35 19.28 15.33 30.85
CA ALA A 35 19.98 14.12 31.26
C ALA A 35 19.46 12.88 30.52
N ALA A 36 18.14 12.71 30.42
CA ALA A 36 17.51 11.59 29.73
C ALA A 36 17.87 11.59 28.24
N LEU A 37 17.80 12.75 27.58
CA LEU A 37 18.23 12.91 26.18
C LEU A 37 19.70 12.51 25.98
N ARG A 38 20.61 12.96 26.85
CA ARG A 38 22.04 12.64 26.73
C ARG A 38 22.30 11.15 26.95
N GLN A 39 21.68 10.53 27.95
CA GLN A 39 21.81 9.08 28.19
C GLN A 39 21.32 8.27 26.99
N PHE A 40 20.15 8.63 26.44
CA PHE A 40 19.59 7.97 25.27
C PHE A 40 20.47 8.14 24.02
N VAL A 41 20.86 9.37 23.68
CA VAL A 41 21.65 9.64 22.47
C VAL A 41 23.07 9.06 22.56
N SER A 42 23.66 9.04 23.76
CA SER A 42 25.00 8.47 23.96
C SER A 42 25.01 6.96 24.20
N TRP A 43 23.83 6.32 24.30
CA TRP A 43 23.70 4.89 24.64
C TRP A 43 24.49 4.52 25.90
N THR A 44 24.50 5.41 26.90
CA THR A 44 25.31 5.24 28.11
C THR A 44 24.53 5.73 29.33
N ASP A 45 24.40 4.87 30.34
CA ASP A 45 23.80 5.24 31.62
C ASP A 45 24.69 6.18 32.44
N CYS A 46 24.04 7.13 33.10
CA CYS A 46 24.68 7.99 34.10
C CYS A 46 24.53 7.34 35.48
N LYS A 47 25.64 6.86 36.06
CA LYS A 47 25.65 6.24 37.39
C LYS A 47 25.18 7.17 38.51
N GLN A 48 25.35 8.49 38.37
CA GLN A 48 24.89 9.46 39.37
C GLN A 48 23.37 9.62 39.40
N LEU A 49 22.70 9.26 38.30
CA LEU A 49 21.24 9.37 38.13
C LEU A 49 20.57 7.99 38.10
N ASP A 50 21.32 6.94 38.48
CA ASP A 50 20.88 5.54 38.47
C ASP A 50 20.33 5.06 37.10
N GLY A 51 20.90 5.60 36.01
CA GLY A 51 20.56 5.22 34.64
C GLY A 51 19.30 5.90 34.06
N LEU A 52 18.99 5.58 32.80
CA LEU A 52 17.93 6.24 32.05
C LEU A 52 16.54 6.03 32.66
N GLU A 53 16.22 4.82 33.10
CA GLU A 53 14.91 4.48 33.69
C GLU A 53 14.60 5.33 34.92
N LYS A 54 15.55 5.40 35.86
CA LYS A 54 15.42 6.21 37.09
C LYS A 54 15.40 7.70 36.79
N THR A 55 16.13 8.13 35.76
CA THR A 55 16.08 9.52 35.29
C THR A 55 14.68 9.88 34.76
N LEU A 56 14.03 8.99 34.00
CA LEU A 56 12.68 9.21 33.47
C LEU A 56 11.63 9.22 34.59
N GLU A 57 11.73 8.32 35.59
CA GLU A 57 10.87 8.32 36.78
C GLU A 57 10.96 9.65 37.54
N ALA A 58 12.19 10.11 37.81
CA ALA A 58 12.44 11.38 38.50
C ALA A 58 11.95 12.59 37.68
N MET A 59 12.15 12.56 36.37
CA MET A 59 11.70 13.61 35.45
C MET A 59 10.18 13.78 35.49
N GLN A 60 9.44 12.65 35.47
CA GLN A 60 7.98 12.63 35.57
C GLN A 60 7.50 13.10 36.95
N ALA A 61 8.21 12.74 38.02
CA ALA A 61 7.89 13.19 39.38
C ALA A 61 8.13 14.70 39.57
N ALA A 62 9.13 15.27 38.87
CA ALA A 62 9.49 16.68 38.97
C ALA A 62 8.50 17.62 38.27
N ASP A 63 7.90 17.19 37.16
CA ASP A 63 6.77 17.87 36.51
C ASP A 63 6.03 16.91 35.57
N GLY A 64 4.97 16.27 36.08
CA GLY A 64 4.14 15.35 35.30
C GLY A 64 3.24 16.04 34.26
N SER A 65 3.28 17.37 34.14
CA SER A 65 2.55 18.13 33.11
C SER A 65 3.46 18.67 32.01
N ALA A 66 4.79 18.49 32.14
CA ALA A 66 5.74 18.97 31.15
C ALA A 66 5.59 18.26 29.81
N VAL A 67 5.19 19.01 28.78
CA VAL A 67 4.79 18.47 27.47
C VAL A 67 5.95 17.74 26.77
N LEU A 68 7.11 18.40 26.59
CA LEU A 68 8.23 17.80 25.86
C LEU A 68 8.84 16.58 26.58
N PRO A 69 9.10 16.64 27.91
CA PRO A 69 9.57 15.49 28.67
C PRO A 69 8.63 14.28 28.56
N ARG A 70 7.32 14.49 28.66
CA ARG A 70 6.32 13.42 28.50
C ARG A 70 6.26 12.87 27.09
N ALA A 71 6.28 13.73 26.08
CA ALA A 71 6.35 13.28 24.69
C ALA A 71 7.57 12.39 24.45
N PHE A 72 8.73 12.76 24.98
CA PHE A 72 9.94 11.94 24.88
C PHE A 72 9.79 10.58 25.57
N ALA A 73 9.29 10.54 26.81
CA ALA A 73 9.10 9.28 27.54
C ALA A 73 8.12 8.33 26.83
N LEU A 74 6.96 8.83 26.41
CA LEU A 74 5.96 8.05 25.67
C LEU A 74 6.47 7.60 24.30
N GLY A 75 7.30 8.42 23.64
CA GLY A 75 7.97 8.05 22.40
C GLY A 75 8.93 6.87 22.59
N LEU A 76 9.74 6.88 23.66
CA LEU A 76 10.63 5.76 23.98
C LEU A 76 9.87 4.47 24.26
N GLU A 77 8.77 4.54 25.00
CA GLU A 77 7.91 3.39 25.28
C GLU A 77 7.29 2.83 23.99
N GLY A 78 6.80 3.71 23.11
CA GLY A 78 6.28 3.32 21.80
C GLY A 78 7.33 2.69 20.86
N ILE A 79 8.60 3.11 20.96
CA ILE A 79 9.70 2.55 20.14
C ILE A 79 10.03 1.12 20.56
N GLY A 80 9.80 0.74 21.81
CA GLY A 80 10.16 -0.56 22.37
C GLY A 80 9.47 -1.78 21.75
N THR A 81 8.54 -1.61 20.80
CA THR A 81 7.73 -2.66 20.13
C THR A 81 6.89 -3.57 21.03
N GLY A 82 7.07 -3.54 22.36
CA GLY A 82 6.32 -4.33 23.33
C GLY A 82 4.99 -3.71 23.78
N ILE A 83 4.75 -2.43 23.49
CA ILE A 83 3.56 -1.68 23.91
C ILE A 83 3.06 -0.83 22.73
N GLY A 84 1.74 -0.74 22.55
CA GLY A 84 1.11 0.10 21.53
C GLY A 84 -0.29 0.57 21.95
N ALA A 85 -0.75 1.69 21.39
CA ALA A 85 -2.02 2.30 21.78
C ALA A 85 -3.24 1.39 21.53
N ARG A 86 -3.13 0.46 20.56
CA ARG A 86 -4.16 -0.55 20.28
C ARG A 86 -4.30 -1.59 21.40
N THR A 87 -3.19 -2.03 21.98
CA THR A 87 -3.15 -3.17 22.91
C THR A 87 -3.05 -2.75 24.38
N ASN A 88 -2.76 -1.48 24.65
CA ASN A 88 -2.59 -0.95 25.99
C ASN A 88 -3.40 0.34 26.18
N GLU A 89 -4.52 0.23 26.91
CA GLU A 89 -5.42 1.34 27.19
C GLU A 89 -4.76 2.46 28.01
N THR A 90 -3.87 2.12 28.94
CA THR A 90 -3.13 3.10 29.74
C THR A 90 -2.21 3.95 28.87
N PHE A 91 -1.48 3.30 27.96
CA PHE A 91 -0.60 3.99 27.01
C PHE A 91 -1.38 4.90 26.06
N ARG A 92 -2.48 4.40 25.49
CA ARG A 92 -3.40 5.20 24.67
C ARG A 92 -3.90 6.43 25.41
N LYS A 93 -4.40 6.26 26.63
CA LYS A 93 -4.87 7.37 27.46
C LYS A 93 -3.76 8.38 27.74
N ALA A 94 -2.53 7.92 27.98
CA ALA A 94 -1.39 8.82 28.20
C ALA A 94 -1.04 9.66 26.96
N LEU A 95 -1.19 9.10 25.74
CA LEU A 95 -1.06 9.84 24.48
C LEU A 95 -2.18 10.88 24.29
N GLU A 96 -3.43 10.52 24.60
CA GLU A 96 -4.59 11.40 24.57
C GLU A 96 -4.42 12.58 25.55
N ASP A 97 -4.08 12.28 26.81
CA ASP A 97 -3.83 13.26 27.86
C ASP A 97 -2.66 14.19 27.48
N LEU A 98 -1.63 13.67 26.82
CA LEU A 98 -0.52 14.48 26.30
C LEU A 98 -1.00 15.50 25.25
N GLN A 99 -1.94 15.15 24.36
CA GLN A 99 -2.48 16.12 23.39
C GLN A 99 -3.24 17.24 24.09
N VAL A 100 -4.07 16.89 25.09
CA VAL A 100 -4.86 17.86 25.85
C VAL A 100 -3.94 18.86 26.55
N ASP A 101 -2.89 18.38 27.21
CA ASP A 101 -1.93 19.24 27.90
C ASP A 101 -1.07 20.06 26.92
N ALA A 102 -0.66 19.46 25.79
CA ALA A 102 0.09 20.17 24.75
C ALA A 102 -0.70 21.34 24.15
N ALA A 103 -2.01 21.16 23.95
CA ALA A 103 -2.88 22.22 23.46
C ALA A 103 -3.02 23.37 24.47
N LYS A 104 -3.01 23.06 25.77
CA LYS A 104 -3.22 24.04 26.84
C LYS A 104 -1.94 24.77 27.27
N TYR A 105 -0.81 24.07 27.31
CA TYR A 105 0.42 24.56 27.94
C TYR A 105 1.64 24.54 27.00
N GLY A 106 1.61 23.74 25.93
CA GLY A 106 2.76 23.55 25.06
C GLY A 106 3.06 24.74 24.14
N ASN A 107 4.34 24.97 23.86
CA ASN A 107 4.73 25.83 22.75
C ASN A 107 4.60 25.10 21.39
N GLU A 108 4.74 25.81 20.27
CA GLU A 108 4.53 25.24 18.93
C GLU A 108 5.39 24.00 18.65
N ARG A 109 6.66 24.01 19.08
CA ARG A 109 7.54 22.85 18.91
C ARG A 109 7.07 21.66 19.74
N GLU A 110 6.62 21.90 20.97
CA GLU A 110 6.15 20.83 21.86
C GLU A 110 4.83 20.22 21.37
N LYS A 111 3.93 21.04 20.81
CA LYS A 111 2.72 20.55 20.13
C LYS A 111 3.05 19.63 18.96
N LEU A 112 4.09 19.94 18.18
CA LEU A 112 4.56 19.07 17.10
C LEU A 112 5.08 17.74 17.65
N HIS A 113 5.87 17.74 18.72
CA HIS A 113 6.35 16.50 19.33
C HIS A 113 5.23 15.66 19.95
N ALA A 114 4.28 16.30 20.64
CA ALA A 114 3.10 15.62 21.17
C ALA A 114 2.32 14.92 20.05
N ARG A 115 2.05 15.63 18.96
CA ARG A 115 1.38 15.05 17.78
C ARG A 115 2.19 13.92 17.16
N ALA A 116 3.51 14.09 17.01
CA ALA A 116 4.38 13.08 16.42
C ALA A 116 4.37 11.77 17.22
N VAL A 117 4.41 11.84 18.55
CA VAL A 117 4.41 10.66 19.41
C VAL A 117 3.06 9.94 19.39
N GLN A 118 1.95 10.67 19.33
CA GLN A 118 0.63 10.06 19.11
C GLN A 118 0.54 9.40 17.73
N GLN A 119 0.97 10.08 16.66
CA GLN A 119 1.00 9.51 15.32
C GLN A 119 1.91 8.29 15.22
N PHE A 120 3.02 8.28 15.97
CA PHE A 120 3.89 7.13 16.07
C PHE A 120 3.24 5.96 16.83
N GLY A 121 2.50 6.26 17.90
CA GLY A 121 1.77 5.26 18.69
C GLY A 121 0.47 4.75 18.05
N GLU A 122 -0.14 5.51 17.13
CA GLU A 122 -1.48 5.26 16.58
C GLU A 122 -1.55 5.32 15.05
N GLY A 123 -0.95 6.34 14.43
CA GLY A 123 -1.34 6.92 13.14
C GLY A 123 -1.28 5.97 11.94
N TYR A 124 -0.13 5.35 11.67
CA TYR A 124 0.00 4.42 10.53
C TYR A 124 -0.46 3.00 10.85
N LEU A 125 -0.54 2.64 12.15
CA LEU A 125 -0.94 1.28 12.54
C LEU A 125 -2.39 1.00 12.17
N HIS A 126 -3.27 1.99 12.29
CA HIS A 126 -4.66 1.85 11.86
C HIS A 126 -4.79 1.71 10.33
N GLY A 127 -4.00 2.45 9.55
CA GLY A 127 -3.96 2.30 8.09
C GLY A 127 -3.42 0.93 7.64
N MET A 128 -2.34 0.45 8.26
CA MET A 128 -1.78 -0.89 8.00
C MET A 128 -2.73 -2.01 8.44
N LEU A 129 -3.38 -1.86 9.60
CA LEU A 129 -4.39 -2.80 10.08
C LEU A 129 -5.59 -2.81 9.12
N ALA A 130 -6.05 -1.65 8.67
CA ALA A 130 -7.14 -1.56 7.70
C ALA A 130 -6.82 -2.33 6.42
N PHE A 131 -5.60 -2.19 5.88
CA PHE A 131 -5.18 -2.93 4.70
C PHE A 131 -5.14 -4.44 4.97
N GLY A 132 -4.57 -4.88 6.09
CA GLY A 132 -4.56 -6.30 6.46
C GLY A 132 -5.95 -6.92 6.63
N LEU A 133 -6.88 -6.18 7.24
CA LEU A 133 -8.28 -6.58 7.38
C LEU A 133 -8.98 -6.68 6.01
N GLU A 134 -8.72 -5.73 5.11
CA GLU A 134 -9.30 -5.73 3.77
C GLU A 134 -8.82 -6.91 2.92
N GLU A 135 -7.53 -7.25 2.98
CA GLU A 135 -6.99 -8.45 2.32
C GLU A 135 -7.51 -9.76 2.95
N CYS A 136 -8.02 -9.70 4.19
CA CYS A 136 -8.75 -10.80 4.84
C CYS A 136 -10.27 -10.74 4.60
N GLU A 137 -10.73 -9.90 3.66
CA GLU A 137 -12.15 -9.71 3.29
C GLU A 137 -13.03 -9.20 4.45
N GLN A 138 -12.43 -8.64 5.51
CA GLN A 138 -13.12 -8.03 6.65
C GLN A 138 -13.43 -6.55 6.38
N TYR A 139 -14.06 -6.26 5.24
CA TYR A 139 -14.23 -4.92 4.67
C TYR A 139 -14.84 -3.89 5.64
N GLY A 140 -15.89 -4.27 6.37
CA GLY A 140 -16.54 -3.36 7.31
C GLY A 140 -15.67 -2.98 8.51
N GLU A 141 -14.74 -3.85 8.94
CA GLU A 141 -13.76 -3.50 9.98
C GLU A 141 -12.60 -2.70 9.40
N ALA A 142 -12.11 -3.09 8.22
CA ALA A 142 -11.09 -2.37 7.49
C ALA A 142 -11.46 -0.90 7.27
N GLU A 143 -12.67 -0.60 6.80
CA GLU A 143 -13.10 0.78 6.59
C GLU A 143 -13.18 1.58 7.90
N ARG A 144 -13.61 0.97 9.01
CA ARG A 144 -13.62 1.65 10.32
C ARG A 144 -12.21 2.02 10.77
N GLU A 145 -11.25 1.11 10.61
CA GLU A 145 -9.86 1.37 10.97
C GLU A 145 -9.21 2.41 10.04
N ALA A 146 -9.51 2.37 8.74
CA ALA A 146 -9.05 3.39 7.80
C ALA A 146 -9.61 4.78 8.14
N LEU A 147 -10.90 4.88 8.49
CA LEU A 147 -11.52 6.15 8.89
C LEU A 147 -10.91 6.70 10.18
N LYS A 148 -10.61 5.85 11.18
CA LYS A 148 -9.89 6.25 12.40
C LYS A 148 -8.50 6.81 12.07
N ALA A 149 -7.75 6.13 11.19
CA ALA A 149 -6.45 6.60 10.75
C ALA A 149 -6.54 7.97 10.06
N LEU A 150 -7.52 8.17 9.18
CA LEU A 150 -7.73 9.44 8.47
C LEU A 150 -8.23 10.57 9.38
N GLU A 151 -9.01 10.25 10.42
CA GLU A 151 -9.40 11.23 11.44
C GLU A 151 -8.18 11.72 12.25
N ALA A 152 -7.27 10.80 12.60
CA ALA A 152 -6.03 11.13 13.32
C ALA A 152 -4.99 11.82 12.42
N ASN A 153 -4.88 11.38 11.16
CA ASN A 153 -3.96 11.90 10.16
C ASN A 153 -4.59 11.85 8.77
N ARG A 154 -5.22 12.94 8.35
CA ARG A 154 -5.81 13.03 7.00
C ARG A 154 -4.84 12.79 5.85
N TYR A 155 -3.54 12.97 6.08
CA TYR A 155 -2.48 12.74 5.08
C TYR A 155 -1.97 11.29 5.04
N ASP A 156 -2.62 10.38 5.77
CA ASP A 156 -2.27 8.96 5.74
C ASP A 156 -2.68 8.33 4.38
N CYS A 157 -1.69 8.24 3.50
CA CYS A 157 -1.85 7.66 2.17
C CYS A 157 -2.15 6.15 2.21
N TRP A 158 -1.70 5.44 3.26
CA TRP A 158 -2.00 4.02 3.48
C TRP A 158 -3.46 3.81 3.88
N ALA A 159 -3.98 4.64 4.78
CA ALA A 159 -5.38 4.57 5.17
C ALA A 159 -6.32 4.95 4.01
N THR A 160 -5.94 5.95 3.21
CA THR A 160 -6.66 6.30 1.97
C THR A 160 -6.70 5.11 1.02
N HIS A 161 -5.54 4.49 0.81
CA HIS A 161 -5.38 3.30 -0.02
C HIS A 161 -6.25 2.13 0.46
N ALA A 162 -6.17 1.78 1.75
CA ALA A 162 -6.96 0.69 2.34
C ALA A 162 -8.47 0.92 2.19
N ARG A 163 -8.94 2.17 2.38
CA ARG A 163 -10.34 2.51 2.15
C ARG A 163 -10.74 2.43 0.68
N ALA A 164 -9.88 2.88 -0.24
CA ALA A 164 -10.14 2.75 -1.67
C ALA A 164 -10.32 1.28 -2.08
N HIS A 165 -9.48 0.41 -1.54
CA HIS A 165 -9.58 -1.03 -1.63
C HIS A 165 -10.95 -1.59 -1.17
N VAL A 166 -11.39 -1.21 0.04
CA VAL A 166 -12.71 -1.60 0.55
C VAL A 166 -13.82 -1.18 -0.41
N LEU A 167 -13.81 0.08 -0.86
CA LEU A 167 -14.83 0.62 -1.76
C LEU A 167 -14.82 -0.09 -3.13
N GLU A 168 -13.65 -0.47 -3.64
CA GLU A 168 -13.48 -1.25 -4.87
C GLU A 168 -14.07 -2.65 -4.75
N MET A 169 -13.73 -3.36 -3.67
CA MET A 169 -14.11 -4.77 -3.49
C MET A 169 -15.58 -4.94 -3.10
N GLU A 170 -16.17 -3.97 -2.39
CA GLU A 170 -17.62 -3.95 -2.09
C GLU A 170 -18.49 -3.40 -3.24
N GLY A 171 -17.86 -2.92 -4.32
CA GLY A 171 -18.55 -2.36 -5.48
C GLY A 171 -19.21 -1.00 -5.23
N ARG A 172 -18.67 -0.21 -4.29
CA ARG A 172 -19.14 1.13 -3.90
C ARG A 172 -18.44 2.22 -4.73
N PHE A 173 -18.42 2.06 -6.05
CA PHE A 173 -17.60 2.85 -6.98
C PHE A 173 -17.90 4.36 -6.95
N ASP A 174 -19.18 4.77 -6.86
CA ASP A 174 -19.55 6.20 -6.77
C ASP A 174 -19.03 6.85 -5.49
N GLU A 175 -19.04 6.10 -4.39
CA GLU A 175 -18.49 6.56 -3.12
C GLU A 175 -16.95 6.63 -3.19
N GLY A 176 -16.31 5.64 -3.83
CA GLY A 176 -14.89 5.61 -4.10
C GLY A 176 -14.40 6.82 -4.89
N ILE A 177 -15.06 7.15 -6.00
CA ILE A 177 -14.77 8.32 -6.82
C ILE A 177 -14.87 9.59 -5.97
N LYS A 178 -16.01 9.78 -5.30
CA LYS A 178 -16.23 10.95 -4.45
C LYS A 178 -15.16 11.07 -3.36
N PHE A 179 -14.81 9.96 -2.72
CA PHE A 179 -13.80 9.93 -1.66
C PHE A 179 -12.43 10.36 -2.17
N LEU A 180 -11.91 9.70 -3.22
CA LEU A 180 -10.57 9.98 -3.73
C LEU A 180 -10.48 11.38 -4.34
N GLU A 181 -11.49 11.83 -5.08
CA GLU A 181 -11.47 13.15 -5.72
C GLU A 181 -11.62 14.30 -4.70
N SER A 182 -12.45 14.13 -3.67
CA SER A 182 -12.63 15.19 -2.64
C SER A 182 -11.46 15.32 -1.67
N THR A 183 -10.56 14.34 -1.62
CA THR A 183 -9.41 14.29 -0.71
C THR A 183 -8.06 14.32 -1.44
N VAL A 184 -8.05 14.62 -2.75
CA VAL A 184 -6.84 14.55 -3.59
C VAL A 184 -5.65 15.33 -3.03
N GLU A 185 -5.88 16.52 -2.48
CA GLU A 185 -4.83 17.35 -1.89
C GLU A 185 -4.22 16.75 -0.61
N ASP A 186 -4.94 15.84 0.07
CA ASP A 186 -4.46 15.19 1.28
C ASP A 186 -3.52 14.00 0.95
N TRP A 187 -3.88 13.16 -0.03
CA TRP A 187 -3.12 11.95 -0.33
C TRP A 187 -2.16 12.08 -1.52
N LYS A 188 -2.34 13.05 -2.44
CA LYS A 188 -1.43 13.29 -3.58
C LYS A 188 0.03 13.54 -3.19
N PRO A 189 0.35 14.20 -2.05
CA PRO A 189 1.73 14.34 -1.60
C PRO A 189 2.39 13.03 -1.14
N GLY A 190 1.62 11.97 -0.91
CA GLY A 190 2.11 10.67 -0.46
C GLY A 190 2.98 9.99 -1.52
N TRP A 191 4.30 10.04 -1.33
CA TRP A 191 5.28 9.55 -2.33
C TRP A 191 4.97 8.16 -2.86
N MET A 192 4.75 7.18 -1.97
CA MET A 192 4.76 5.75 -2.35
C MET A 192 3.43 5.23 -2.89
N LEU A 193 2.30 5.83 -2.50
CA LEU A 193 0.96 5.31 -2.81
C LEU A 193 0.10 6.28 -3.62
N ALA A 194 0.58 7.50 -3.92
CA ALA A 194 -0.22 8.43 -4.71
C ALA A 194 -0.57 7.89 -6.10
N ALA A 195 0.38 7.30 -6.82
CA ALA A 195 0.10 6.68 -8.13
C ALA A 195 -0.94 5.57 -8.01
N HIS A 196 -0.82 4.74 -6.98
CA HIS A 196 -1.72 3.64 -6.71
C HIS A 196 -3.15 4.11 -6.33
N ASN A 197 -3.27 5.22 -5.59
CA ASN A 197 -4.57 5.83 -5.32
C ASN A 197 -5.20 6.42 -6.59
N TYR A 198 -4.41 7.01 -7.49
CA TYR A 198 -4.92 7.40 -8.82
C TYR A 198 -5.36 6.17 -9.64
N TRP A 199 -4.65 5.04 -9.53
CA TRP A 199 -5.04 3.78 -10.17
C TRP A 199 -6.40 3.28 -9.67
N HIS A 200 -6.64 3.26 -8.36
CA HIS A 200 -7.98 2.95 -7.80
C HIS A 200 -9.06 3.90 -8.32
N ASN A 201 -8.79 5.21 -8.35
CA ASN A 201 -9.73 6.17 -8.89
C ASN A 201 -10.09 5.85 -10.36
N ALA A 202 -9.08 5.55 -11.18
CA ALA A 202 -9.28 5.15 -12.56
C ALA A 202 -10.07 3.84 -12.70
N LEU A 203 -9.83 2.84 -11.84
CA LEU A 203 -10.58 1.59 -11.84
C LEU A 203 -12.07 1.82 -11.63
N TYR A 204 -12.47 2.70 -10.71
CA TYR A 204 -13.88 3.02 -10.51
C TYR A 204 -14.58 3.52 -11.78
N TYR A 205 -13.89 4.35 -12.57
CA TYR A 205 -14.40 4.82 -13.84
C TYR A 205 -14.47 3.73 -14.91
N ILE A 206 -13.45 2.86 -14.99
CA ILE A 206 -13.44 1.69 -15.89
C ILE A 206 -14.62 0.77 -15.55
N GLU A 207 -14.85 0.52 -14.26
CA GLU A 207 -15.89 -0.39 -13.81
C GLU A 207 -17.28 0.09 -14.24
N LYS A 208 -17.53 1.40 -14.11
CA LYS A 208 -18.82 2.02 -14.44
C LYS A 208 -19.13 2.15 -15.94
N HIS A 209 -18.14 2.06 -16.83
CA HIS A 209 -18.31 2.21 -18.29
C HIS A 209 -19.11 3.45 -18.71
N GLN A 210 -18.78 4.60 -18.11
CA GLN A 210 -19.45 5.87 -18.41
C GLN A 210 -18.60 6.78 -19.28
N ASN A 211 -17.27 6.80 -19.06
CA ASN A 211 -16.36 7.66 -19.78
C ASN A 211 -14.92 7.15 -19.65
N TYR A 212 -14.37 6.54 -20.69
CA TYR A 212 -12.97 6.09 -20.68
C TYR A 212 -11.96 7.23 -20.89
N GLU A 213 -12.39 8.44 -21.23
CA GLU A 213 -11.51 9.62 -21.31
C GLU A 213 -10.97 10.00 -19.93
N VAL A 214 -11.77 9.83 -18.87
CA VAL A 214 -11.34 10.12 -17.50
C VAL A 214 -10.19 9.21 -17.06
N PRO A 215 -10.31 7.86 -17.11
CA PRO A 215 -9.17 7.00 -16.80
C PRO A 215 -7.99 7.29 -17.72
N LEU A 216 -8.16 7.45 -19.04
CA LEU A 216 -7.03 7.82 -19.92
C LEU A 216 -6.35 9.12 -19.48
N THR A 217 -7.12 10.12 -19.05
CA THR A 217 -6.58 11.38 -18.50
C THR A 217 -5.82 11.17 -17.20
N ILE A 218 -6.33 10.34 -16.29
CA ILE A 218 -5.63 9.97 -15.04
C ILE A 218 -4.31 9.24 -15.37
N PHE A 219 -4.34 8.33 -16.35
CA PHE A 219 -3.13 7.64 -16.81
C PHE A 219 -2.07 8.62 -17.30
N ASP A 220 -2.44 9.51 -18.21
CA ASP A 220 -1.52 10.43 -18.88
C ASP A 220 -0.95 11.48 -17.92
N ASN A 221 -1.77 11.99 -16.99
CA ASN A 221 -1.38 13.08 -16.12
C ASN A 221 -0.74 12.63 -14.82
N GLU A 222 -1.15 11.47 -14.29
CA GLU A 222 -0.80 11.11 -12.92
C GLU A 222 -0.04 9.78 -12.82
N ILE A 223 -0.48 8.71 -13.48
CA ILE A 223 0.13 7.37 -13.34
C ILE A 223 1.41 7.24 -14.17
N CYS A 224 1.34 7.45 -15.48
CA CYS A 224 2.50 7.25 -16.37
C CYS A 224 3.68 8.18 -16.02
N PRO A 225 3.50 9.49 -15.77
CA PRO A 225 4.62 10.35 -15.38
C PRO A 225 5.27 9.94 -14.05
N ARG A 226 4.50 9.37 -13.11
CA ARG A 226 5.03 8.87 -11.83
C ARG A 226 5.84 7.60 -12.05
N ALA A 227 5.31 6.64 -12.80
CA ALA A 227 6.04 5.42 -13.14
C ALA A 227 7.38 5.73 -13.83
N VAL A 228 7.40 6.67 -14.78
CA VAL A 228 8.63 7.11 -15.47
C VAL A 228 9.61 7.81 -14.52
N LYS A 229 9.11 8.63 -13.60
CA LYS A 229 9.94 9.37 -12.66
C LYS A 229 10.50 8.50 -11.54
N SER A 230 9.70 7.59 -11.00
CA SER A 230 10.06 6.77 -9.83
C SER A 230 10.84 5.53 -10.23
N GLY A 231 10.51 4.91 -11.38
CA GLY A 231 10.96 3.57 -11.75
C GLY A 231 10.48 2.48 -10.79
N ALA A 232 9.54 2.80 -9.89
CA ALA A 232 9.07 1.85 -8.89
C ALA A 232 8.16 0.79 -9.54
N MET A 233 8.39 -0.48 -9.23
CA MET A 233 7.61 -1.58 -9.80
C MET A 233 6.11 -1.49 -9.52
N LEU A 234 5.70 -0.94 -8.37
CA LEU A 234 4.28 -0.71 -8.07
C LEU A 234 3.63 0.23 -9.10
N ASP A 235 4.25 1.39 -9.36
CA ASP A 235 3.75 2.36 -10.33
C ASP A 235 3.71 1.79 -11.75
N ILE A 236 4.70 0.95 -12.11
CA ILE A 236 4.76 0.26 -13.40
C ILE A 236 3.61 -0.74 -13.53
N VAL A 237 3.39 -1.56 -12.50
CA VAL A 237 2.29 -2.53 -12.48
C VAL A 237 0.94 -1.84 -12.58
N ASP A 238 0.74 -0.72 -11.87
CA ASP A 238 -0.49 0.07 -11.96
C ASP A 238 -0.72 0.58 -13.38
N ALA A 239 0.32 1.12 -14.03
CA ALA A 239 0.25 1.59 -15.40
C ALA A 239 -0.13 0.46 -16.38
N VAL A 240 0.53 -0.71 -16.26
CA VAL A 240 0.24 -1.89 -17.09
C VAL A 240 -1.18 -2.41 -16.87
N SER A 241 -1.57 -2.59 -15.61
CA SER A 241 -2.89 -3.06 -15.21
C SER A 241 -3.99 -2.17 -15.78
N MET A 242 -3.78 -0.86 -15.74
CA MET A 242 -4.73 0.10 -16.29
C MET A 242 -4.87 0.01 -17.81
N LEU A 243 -3.75 0.01 -18.55
CA LEU A 243 -3.78 -0.09 -20.01
C LEU A 243 -4.41 -1.41 -20.46
N TRP A 244 -4.09 -2.52 -19.79
CA TRP A 244 -4.67 -3.81 -20.09
C TRP A 244 -6.18 -3.85 -19.88
N ARG A 245 -6.68 -3.35 -18.74
CA ARG A 245 -8.14 -3.30 -18.46
C ARG A 245 -8.89 -2.44 -19.46
N LEU A 246 -8.30 -1.32 -19.88
CA LEU A 246 -8.87 -0.47 -20.93
C LEU A 246 -8.96 -1.22 -22.27
N GLU A 247 -7.91 -1.95 -22.66
CA GLU A 247 -7.96 -2.77 -23.89
C GLU A 247 -8.95 -3.94 -23.80
N LEU A 248 -9.09 -4.58 -22.64
CA LEU A 248 -10.12 -5.62 -22.41
C LEU A 248 -11.52 -5.07 -22.67
N GLU A 249 -11.77 -3.82 -22.25
CA GLU A 249 -13.02 -3.10 -22.51
C GLU A 249 -13.11 -2.52 -23.94
N GLY A 250 -12.15 -2.83 -24.82
CA GLY A 250 -12.15 -2.42 -26.23
C GLY A 250 -11.68 -0.99 -26.48
N VAL A 251 -11.05 -0.34 -25.49
CA VAL A 251 -10.52 1.03 -25.63
C VAL A 251 -9.20 1.01 -26.40
N ASN A 252 -9.07 1.89 -27.39
CA ASN A 252 -7.80 2.11 -28.07
C ASN A 252 -6.86 2.99 -27.21
N VAL A 253 -5.83 2.36 -26.63
CA VAL A 253 -4.87 3.06 -25.77
C VAL A 253 -3.76 3.80 -26.52
N GLY A 254 -3.69 3.70 -27.86
CA GLY A 254 -2.70 4.38 -28.69
C GLY A 254 -1.26 3.95 -28.38
N ASP A 255 -0.34 4.91 -28.31
CA ASP A 255 1.10 4.65 -28.10
C ASP A 255 1.51 4.48 -26.62
N ARG A 256 0.55 4.48 -25.69
CA ARG A 256 0.83 4.51 -24.24
C ARG A 256 1.70 3.36 -23.73
N TRP A 257 1.63 2.19 -24.35
CA TRP A 257 2.51 1.06 -24.03
C TRP A 257 4.01 1.39 -24.22
N ARG A 258 4.35 2.23 -25.20
CA ARG A 258 5.74 2.66 -25.48
C ARG A 258 6.22 3.78 -24.58
N ASN A 259 5.31 4.41 -23.83
CA ASN A 259 5.62 5.50 -22.90
C ASN A 259 5.95 4.97 -21.49
N LEU A 260 5.79 3.67 -21.25
CA LEU A 260 6.14 3.04 -19.98
C LEU A 260 7.67 3.05 -19.74
N PRO A 261 8.11 2.92 -18.47
CA PRO A 261 9.55 2.86 -18.15
C PRO A 261 10.27 1.71 -18.84
N ASN A 262 11.58 1.86 -19.04
CA ASN A 262 12.42 0.80 -19.60
C ASN A 262 12.59 -0.34 -18.57
N LEU A 263 12.28 -1.58 -18.99
CA LEU A 263 12.31 -2.77 -18.13
C LEU A 263 13.54 -3.66 -18.37
N LYS A 264 14.46 -3.26 -19.25
CA LYS A 264 15.60 -4.08 -19.66
C LYS A 264 16.48 -4.57 -18.51
N GLU A 265 16.66 -3.76 -17.47
CA GLU A 265 17.49 -4.11 -16.31
C GLU A 265 16.78 -5.05 -15.32
N HIS A 266 15.51 -5.41 -15.56
CA HIS A 266 14.66 -6.19 -14.67
C HIS A 266 14.22 -7.54 -15.26
N VAL A 267 14.69 -7.89 -16.46
CA VAL A 267 14.23 -9.09 -17.19
C VAL A 267 14.63 -10.40 -16.52
N ASP A 268 15.59 -10.39 -15.59
CA ASP A 268 16.13 -11.55 -14.89
C ASP A 268 15.96 -11.50 -13.35
N ASP A 269 15.18 -10.54 -12.82
CA ASP A 269 14.99 -10.32 -11.39
C ASP A 269 14.26 -11.49 -10.69
N HIS A 270 13.10 -11.89 -11.21
CA HIS A 270 12.22 -12.95 -10.69
C HIS A 270 11.93 -12.91 -9.18
N VAL A 271 11.84 -11.70 -8.61
CA VAL A 271 11.57 -11.47 -7.18
C VAL A 271 10.11 -11.73 -6.81
N LEU A 272 9.16 -11.44 -7.71
CA LEU A 272 7.73 -11.63 -7.50
C LEU A 272 7.03 -11.87 -8.85
N PHE A 273 6.40 -13.03 -9.07
CA PHE A 273 5.80 -13.31 -10.39
C PHE A 273 4.68 -12.37 -10.78
N PHE A 274 3.96 -11.82 -9.79
CA PHE A 274 3.01 -10.76 -10.05
C PHE A 274 3.65 -9.62 -10.87
N ASN A 275 4.86 -9.19 -10.51
CA ASN A 275 5.60 -8.18 -11.27
C ASN A 275 6.06 -8.73 -12.63
N ASP A 276 6.59 -9.95 -12.67
CA ASP A 276 7.09 -10.56 -13.90
C ASP A 276 6.01 -10.63 -14.99
N ILE A 277 4.79 -10.99 -14.61
CA ILE A 277 3.66 -11.08 -15.55
C ILE A 277 3.30 -9.69 -16.11
N HIS A 278 3.29 -8.65 -15.26
CA HIS A 278 3.03 -7.28 -15.73
C HIS A 278 4.14 -6.74 -16.61
N MET A 279 5.40 -7.01 -16.28
CA MET A 279 6.54 -6.66 -17.12
C MET A 279 6.45 -7.34 -18.49
N SER A 280 6.09 -8.63 -18.53
CA SER A 280 5.86 -9.34 -19.80
C SER A 280 4.78 -8.70 -20.65
N ILE A 281 3.64 -8.31 -20.05
CA ILE A 281 2.57 -7.59 -20.76
C ILE A 281 3.14 -6.29 -21.36
N ALA A 282 3.85 -5.49 -20.56
CA ALA A 282 4.44 -4.24 -21.02
C ALA A 282 5.42 -4.44 -22.19
N LEU A 283 6.32 -5.42 -22.08
CA LEU A 283 7.32 -5.73 -23.11
C LEU A 283 6.66 -6.20 -24.40
N GLN A 284 5.71 -7.12 -24.32
CA GLN A 284 4.98 -7.65 -25.47
C GLN A 284 4.14 -6.57 -26.17
N LYS A 285 3.36 -5.80 -25.41
CA LYS A 285 2.48 -4.75 -25.93
C LYS A 285 3.25 -3.51 -26.41
N GLY A 286 4.40 -3.22 -25.80
CA GLY A 286 5.31 -2.16 -26.23
C GLY A 286 6.13 -2.53 -27.49
N GLY A 287 6.24 -3.82 -27.80
CA GLY A 287 6.99 -4.34 -28.95
C GLY A 287 8.48 -4.59 -28.69
N TYR A 288 8.87 -4.73 -27.43
CA TYR A 288 10.25 -4.99 -26.98
C TYR A 288 10.57 -6.49 -27.04
N ARG A 289 10.64 -7.04 -28.26
CA ARG A 289 10.69 -8.48 -28.52
C ARG A 289 11.94 -9.20 -28.01
N ASP A 290 13.07 -8.51 -27.93
CA ASP A 290 14.35 -9.07 -27.49
C ASP A 290 14.49 -9.05 -25.95
N ASP A 291 13.81 -8.11 -25.28
CA ASP A 291 13.80 -8.00 -23.81
C ASP A 291 12.73 -8.91 -23.19
N GLU A 292 11.53 -8.99 -23.78
CA GLU A 292 10.77 -10.26 -23.75
C GLU A 292 11.60 -11.33 -24.50
N ALA A 293 11.29 -12.61 -24.63
CA ALA A 293 12.25 -13.64 -25.06
C ALA A 293 13.41 -13.84 -24.05
N GLU A 294 14.21 -12.83 -23.70
CA GLU A 294 15.19 -12.95 -22.61
C GLU A 294 14.47 -13.13 -21.28
N MET A 295 13.48 -12.28 -20.96
CA MET A 295 12.66 -12.42 -19.76
C MET A 295 11.98 -13.79 -19.67
N ARG A 296 11.39 -14.25 -20.78
CA ARG A 296 10.79 -15.59 -20.82
C ARG A 296 11.84 -16.68 -20.58
N LYS A 297 13.05 -16.55 -21.16
CA LYS A 297 14.12 -17.53 -21.03
C LYS A 297 14.60 -17.62 -19.57
N THR A 298 14.85 -16.49 -18.94
CA THR A 298 15.30 -16.41 -17.54
C THR A 298 14.22 -16.90 -16.58
N LEU A 299 12.94 -16.58 -16.83
CA LEU A 299 11.82 -17.08 -16.02
C LEU A 299 11.73 -18.61 -16.06
N ILE A 300 11.86 -19.20 -17.25
CA ILE A 300 11.85 -20.65 -17.41
C ILE A 300 13.08 -21.30 -16.77
N ASP A 301 14.25 -20.68 -16.86
CA ASP A 301 15.45 -21.16 -16.18
C ASP A 301 15.26 -21.13 -14.66
N PHE A 302 14.80 -19.99 -14.12
CA PHE A 302 14.47 -19.81 -12.71
C PHE A 302 13.51 -20.89 -12.21
N SER A 303 12.43 -21.17 -12.97
CA SER A 303 11.47 -22.22 -12.61
C SER A 303 12.14 -23.59 -12.44
N LYS A 304 13.19 -23.89 -13.21
CA LYS A 304 13.85 -25.20 -13.22
C LYS A 304 15.01 -25.30 -12.24
N THR A 305 15.72 -24.21 -12.00
CA THR A 305 17.01 -24.21 -11.30
C THR A 305 16.94 -23.66 -9.88
N ALA A 306 15.96 -22.80 -9.57
CA ALA A 306 15.84 -22.19 -8.26
C ALA A 306 15.42 -23.22 -7.19
N SER A 307 16.08 -23.14 -6.03
CA SER A 307 15.82 -24.00 -4.86
C SER A 307 14.41 -23.78 -4.32
N ASP A 308 13.82 -24.85 -3.79
CA ASP A 308 12.51 -24.83 -3.10
C ASP A 308 12.56 -24.05 -1.77
N ASP A 309 13.75 -23.69 -1.29
CA ASP A 309 13.93 -22.79 -0.14
C ASP A 309 13.39 -21.37 -0.43
N TYR A 310 13.21 -21.02 -1.71
CA TYR A 310 12.58 -19.77 -2.12
C TYR A 310 11.11 -20.03 -2.48
N ASP A 311 10.16 -19.44 -1.74
CA ASP A 311 8.73 -19.60 -2.01
C ASP A 311 8.37 -19.31 -3.48
N GLN A 312 9.02 -18.30 -4.05
CA GLN A 312 8.82 -17.93 -5.44
C GLN A 312 9.29 -19.03 -6.43
N ALA A 313 10.33 -19.82 -6.15
CA ALA A 313 10.72 -20.91 -7.04
C ALA A 313 9.55 -21.91 -7.26
N ARG A 314 8.88 -22.28 -6.16
CA ARG A 314 7.71 -23.16 -6.21
C ARG A 314 6.53 -22.49 -6.91
N ILE A 315 6.21 -21.25 -6.56
CA ILE A 315 5.09 -20.50 -7.16
C ILE A 315 5.31 -20.32 -8.67
N CYS A 316 6.54 -20.08 -9.11
CA CYS A 316 6.93 -19.99 -10.52
C CYS A 316 6.47 -21.22 -11.30
N ARG A 317 6.92 -22.40 -10.86
CA ARG A 317 6.65 -23.68 -11.52
C ARG A 317 5.19 -24.03 -11.53
N GLU A 318 4.53 -23.82 -10.40
CA GLU A 318 3.17 -24.31 -10.18
C GLU A 318 2.09 -23.38 -10.75
N VAL A 319 2.39 -22.07 -10.85
CA VAL A 319 1.40 -21.04 -11.21
C VAL A 319 1.99 -20.00 -12.17
N GLY A 320 3.16 -19.43 -11.84
CA GLY A 320 3.74 -18.28 -12.55
C GLY A 320 3.91 -18.51 -14.06
N VAL A 321 4.53 -19.63 -14.45
CA VAL A 321 4.74 -19.97 -15.87
C VAL A 321 3.43 -20.15 -16.63
N ALA A 322 2.43 -20.78 -16.00
CA ALA A 322 1.13 -20.99 -16.64
C ALA A 322 0.36 -19.67 -16.86
N VAL A 323 0.41 -18.76 -15.89
CA VAL A 323 -0.16 -17.41 -16.03
C VAL A 323 0.58 -16.62 -17.11
N TYR A 324 1.91 -16.64 -17.09
CA TYR A 324 2.75 -15.97 -18.08
C TYR A 324 2.43 -16.42 -19.51
N ASP A 325 2.44 -17.74 -19.75
CA ASP A 325 2.16 -18.30 -21.06
C ASP A 325 0.71 -18.04 -21.46
N GLY A 326 -0.24 -18.14 -20.52
CA GLY A 326 -1.66 -17.84 -20.75
C GLY A 326 -1.91 -16.41 -21.23
N ILE A 327 -1.31 -15.42 -20.55
CA ILE A 327 -1.38 -14.00 -20.95
C ILE A 327 -0.73 -13.79 -22.33
N SER A 328 0.42 -14.40 -22.57
CA SER A 328 1.09 -14.31 -23.87
C SER A 328 0.22 -14.88 -25.01
N GLN A 329 -0.50 -15.98 -24.78
CA GLN A 329 -1.44 -16.52 -25.76
C GLN A 329 -2.64 -15.57 -25.99
N TYR A 330 -3.13 -14.90 -24.95
CA TYR A 330 -4.17 -13.88 -25.11
C TYR A 330 -3.69 -12.74 -26.03
N ILE A 331 -2.47 -12.23 -25.80
CA ILE A 331 -1.87 -11.16 -26.61
C ILE A 331 -1.75 -11.57 -28.08
N LEU A 332 -1.44 -12.84 -28.34
CA LEU A 332 -1.38 -13.42 -29.69
C LEU A 332 -2.76 -13.71 -30.32
N GLY A 333 -3.86 -13.53 -29.59
CA GLY A 333 -5.21 -13.82 -30.03
C GLY A 333 -5.60 -15.30 -29.96
N ASP A 334 -4.79 -16.16 -29.33
CA ASP A 334 -5.09 -17.56 -29.10
C ASP A 334 -5.81 -17.74 -27.75
N PHE A 335 -7.10 -17.38 -27.76
CA PHE A 335 -7.94 -17.39 -26.56
C PHE A 335 -8.15 -18.79 -25.98
N ASP A 336 -8.17 -19.83 -26.83
CA ASP A 336 -8.33 -21.22 -26.41
C ASP A 336 -7.11 -21.68 -25.60
N LYS A 337 -5.89 -21.37 -26.05
CA LYS A 337 -4.67 -21.70 -25.28
C LYS A 337 -4.53 -20.83 -24.04
N CYS A 338 -4.92 -19.56 -24.09
CA CYS A 338 -4.98 -18.72 -22.89
C CYS A 338 -5.81 -19.38 -21.78
N ALA A 339 -7.05 -19.78 -22.12
CA ALA A 339 -7.94 -20.44 -21.16
C ALA A 339 -7.40 -21.80 -20.71
N LYS A 340 -6.89 -22.63 -21.63
CA LYS A 340 -6.29 -23.95 -21.30
C LYS A 340 -5.13 -23.85 -20.31
N ASN A 341 -4.34 -22.78 -20.38
CA ASN A 341 -3.24 -22.55 -19.44
C ASN A 341 -3.72 -22.02 -18.08
N MET A 342 -4.65 -21.06 -18.06
CA MET A 342 -4.99 -20.32 -16.83
C MET A 342 -6.12 -20.96 -16.01
N LEU A 343 -7.14 -21.54 -16.65
CA LEU A 343 -8.30 -22.10 -15.93
C LEU A 343 -7.97 -23.21 -14.92
N PRO A 344 -7.01 -24.12 -15.19
CA PRO A 344 -6.65 -25.18 -14.24
C PRO A 344 -5.97 -24.67 -12.97
N ILE A 345 -5.41 -23.46 -12.98
CA ILE A 345 -4.66 -22.87 -11.85
C ILE A 345 -5.36 -21.66 -11.23
N ARG A 346 -6.58 -21.34 -11.66
CA ARG A 346 -7.28 -20.10 -11.30
C ARG A 346 -7.48 -19.90 -9.79
N ASP A 347 -7.73 -20.98 -9.06
CA ASP A 347 -7.90 -21.02 -7.60
C ASP A 347 -6.58 -20.84 -6.85
N ARG A 348 -5.44 -20.89 -7.55
CA ARG A 348 -4.09 -20.76 -7.00
C ARG A 348 -3.41 -19.44 -7.39
N ILE A 349 -4.03 -18.63 -8.25
CA ILE A 349 -3.49 -17.33 -8.70
C ILE A 349 -3.22 -16.40 -7.51
N TYR A 350 -3.97 -16.50 -6.41
CA TYR A 350 -3.72 -15.69 -5.20
C TYR A 350 -2.27 -15.82 -4.65
N THR A 351 -1.59 -16.94 -4.94
CA THR A 351 -0.22 -17.19 -4.46
C THR A 351 0.85 -16.37 -5.16
N ILE A 352 0.57 -15.74 -6.31
CA ILE A 352 1.58 -14.98 -7.07
C ILE A 352 1.87 -13.59 -6.46
N GLY A 353 1.06 -13.14 -5.49
CA GLY A 353 1.09 -11.80 -4.91
C GLY A 353 0.01 -10.87 -5.45
N GLY A 354 0.21 -9.57 -5.26
CA GLY A 354 -0.78 -8.52 -5.51
C GLY A 354 -1.91 -8.50 -4.47
N SER A 355 -2.83 -7.55 -4.58
CA SER A 355 -4.09 -7.51 -3.82
C SER A 355 -5.25 -8.16 -4.58
N ASN A 356 -6.41 -8.32 -3.94
CA ASN A 356 -7.59 -8.85 -4.62
C ASN A 356 -8.01 -8.00 -5.84
N ALA A 357 -8.02 -6.68 -5.68
CA ALA A 357 -8.32 -5.75 -6.77
C ALA A 357 -7.34 -5.88 -7.94
N GLN A 358 -6.04 -6.02 -7.65
CA GLN A 358 -5.00 -6.18 -8.66
C GLN A 358 -5.15 -7.50 -9.44
N ARG A 359 -5.35 -8.62 -8.72
CA ARG A 359 -5.49 -9.96 -9.32
C ARG A 359 -6.74 -10.13 -10.17
N ASP A 360 -7.78 -9.32 -9.94
CA ASP A 360 -8.99 -9.31 -10.76
C ASP A 360 -8.69 -9.17 -12.28
N LEU A 361 -7.55 -8.56 -12.64
CA LEU A 361 -7.03 -8.49 -14.00
C LEU A 361 -6.97 -9.86 -14.68
N PHE A 362 -6.44 -10.87 -13.98
CA PHE A 362 -6.27 -12.22 -14.50
C PHE A 362 -7.61 -12.92 -14.66
N THR A 363 -8.52 -12.73 -13.71
CA THR A 363 -9.89 -13.23 -13.78
C THR A 363 -10.65 -12.63 -14.96
N GLN A 364 -10.59 -11.31 -15.14
CA GLN A 364 -11.17 -10.64 -16.32
C GLN A 364 -10.57 -11.21 -17.61
N THR A 365 -9.25 -11.37 -17.68
CA THR A 365 -8.58 -11.93 -18.86
C THR A 365 -9.07 -13.35 -19.19
N MET A 366 -9.22 -14.22 -18.19
CA MET A 366 -9.79 -15.56 -18.37
C MET A 366 -11.25 -15.53 -18.85
N ILE A 367 -12.07 -14.63 -18.32
CA ILE A 367 -13.46 -14.45 -18.77
C ILE A 367 -13.48 -14.03 -20.25
N HIS A 368 -12.69 -13.02 -20.62
CA HIS A 368 -12.57 -12.61 -22.01
C HIS A 368 -12.06 -13.74 -22.91
N ALA A 369 -11.06 -14.52 -22.47
CA ALA A 369 -10.56 -15.66 -23.22
C ALA A 369 -11.67 -16.70 -23.45
N CYS A 370 -12.46 -17.02 -22.43
CA CYS A 370 -13.59 -17.93 -22.56
C CYS A 370 -14.66 -17.38 -23.52
N ILE A 371 -15.03 -16.10 -23.41
CA ILE A 371 -16.03 -15.47 -24.29
C ILE A 371 -15.57 -15.48 -25.75
N ASN A 372 -14.28 -15.27 -26.02
CA ASN A 372 -13.72 -15.25 -27.37
C ASN A 372 -13.31 -16.64 -27.89
N SER A 373 -13.40 -17.68 -27.05
CA SER A 373 -13.01 -19.04 -27.41
C SER A 373 -13.91 -19.64 -28.48
N SER A 374 -13.32 -20.44 -29.36
CA SER A 374 -14.04 -21.21 -30.37
C SER A 374 -14.45 -22.61 -29.88
N ASP A 375 -13.89 -23.05 -28.75
CA ASP A 375 -14.05 -24.37 -28.16
C ASP A 375 -15.25 -24.38 -27.19
N PRO A 376 -16.32 -25.16 -27.45
CA PRO A 376 -17.49 -25.23 -26.58
C PRO A 376 -17.22 -25.65 -25.15
N GLU A 377 -16.20 -26.48 -24.92
CA GLU A 377 -15.82 -26.89 -23.57
C GLU A 377 -15.20 -25.73 -22.78
N ILE A 378 -14.56 -24.77 -23.47
CA ILE A 378 -13.93 -23.59 -22.88
C ILE A 378 -14.94 -22.47 -22.70
N PHE A 379 -15.68 -22.05 -23.74
CA PHE A 379 -16.58 -20.91 -23.59
C PHE A 379 -17.71 -21.22 -22.60
N SER A 380 -18.11 -22.48 -22.44
CA SER A 380 -19.09 -22.90 -21.41
C SER A 380 -18.61 -22.69 -19.96
N LYS A 381 -17.31 -22.39 -19.74
CA LYS A 381 -16.77 -22.01 -18.43
C LYS A 381 -16.99 -20.53 -18.10
N ALA A 382 -17.28 -19.66 -19.07
CA ALA A 382 -17.43 -18.23 -18.81
C ALA A 382 -18.48 -17.91 -17.72
N PRO A 383 -19.69 -18.52 -17.71
CA PRO A 383 -20.66 -18.28 -16.64
C PRO A 383 -20.14 -18.67 -15.25
N VAL A 384 -19.39 -19.77 -15.14
CA VAL A 384 -18.83 -20.23 -13.86
C VAL A 384 -17.83 -19.21 -13.31
N ILE A 385 -16.94 -18.71 -14.15
CA ILE A 385 -15.92 -17.75 -13.72
C ILE A 385 -16.54 -16.39 -13.41
N LEU A 386 -17.58 -15.99 -14.13
CA LEU A 386 -18.38 -14.80 -13.83
C LEU A 386 -19.05 -14.90 -12.45
N ASP A 387 -19.57 -16.07 -12.09
CA ASP A 387 -20.18 -16.33 -10.78
C ASP A 387 -19.12 -16.37 -9.67
N GLU A 388 -17.98 -17.03 -9.90
CA GLU A 388 -16.81 -17.02 -9.01
C GLU A 388 -16.36 -15.57 -8.73
N ARG A 389 -16.19 -14.75 -9.78
CA ARG A 389 -15.82 -13.34 -9.65
C ARG A 389 -16.85 -12.53 -8.86
N ASN A 390 -18.14 -12.72 -9.14
CA ASN A 390 -19.24 -12.03 -8.43
C ASN A 390 -19.26 -12.36 -6.92
N SER A 391 -18.79 -13.54 -6.52
CA SER A 391 -18.74 -13.92 -5.11
C SER A 391 -17.68 -13.11 -4.32
N ILE A 392 -16.60 -12.71 -5.00
CA ILE A 392 -15.48 -11.94 -4.44
C ILE A 392 -15.74 -10.44 -4.58
N LYS A 393 -16.01 -9.97 -5.80
CA LYS A 393 -16.26 -8.56 -6.11
C LYS A 393 -17.73 -8.33 -6.42
N LYS A 394 -18.45 -7.84 -5.42
CA LYS A 394 -19.91 -7.66 -5.50
C LYS A 394 -20.25 -6.43 -6.35
N ASN A 395 -21.47 -6.42 -6.89
CA ASN A 395 -22.07 -5.28 -7.58
C ASN A 395 -21.23 -4.75 -8.77
N SER A 396 -20.41 -5.57 -9.42
CA SER A 396 -19.51 -5.11 -10.50
C SER A 396 -20.25 -4.95 -11.84
N PRO A 397 -20.36 -3.72 -12.41
CA PRO A 397 -20.98 -3.52 -13.71
C PRO A 397 -20.18 -4.14 -14.86
N ILE A 398 -18.86 -4.31 -14.73
CA ILE A 398 -18.07 -5.11 -15.69
C ILE A 398 -18.62 -6.52 -15.79
N ASN A 399 -18.94 -7.16 -14.65
CA ASN A 399 -19.43 -8.53 -14.65
C ASN A 399 -20.74 -8.66 -15.43
N GLU A 400 -21.65 -7.69 -15.26
CA GLU A 400 -22.90 -7.63 -16.01
C GLU A 400 -22.69 -7.47 -17.51
N ARG A 401 -21.74 -6.61 -17.92
CA ARG A 401 -21.37 -6.42 -19.32
C ARG A 401 -20.77 -7.68 -19.93
N LEU A 402 -19.84 -8.32 -19.24
CA LEU A 402 -19.22 -9.57 -19.70
C LEU A 402 -20.25 -10.70 -19.81
N ALA A 403 -21.19 -10.79 -18.87
CA ALA A 403 -22.29 -11.74 -18.94
C ALA A 403 -23.23 -11.46 -20.13
N ALA A 404 -23.51 -10.18 -20.44
CA ALA A 404 -24.29 -9.80 -21.61
C ALA A 404 -23.55 -10.11 -22.92
N GLU A 405 -22.25 -9.83 -22.97
CA GLU A 405 -21.39 -10.14 -24.11
C GLU A 405 -21.31 -11.65 -24.37
N PHE A 406 -21.18 -12.46 -23.32
CA PHE A 406 -21.23 -13.92 -23.43
C PHE A 406 -22.55 -14.38 -24.07
N ARG A 407 -23.70 -13.93 -23.55
CA ARG A 407 -25.02 -14.28 -24.10
C ARG A 407 -25.21 -13.84 -25.55
N ARG A 408 -24.58 -12.72 -25.93
CA ARG A 408 -24.63 -12.20 -27.31
C ARG A 408 -23.84 -13.07 -28.28
N ARG A 409 -22.68 -13.58 -27.88
CA ARG A 409 -21.80 -14.40 -28.73
C ARG A 409 -22.18 -15.88 -28.76
N HIS A 410 -22.66 -16.40 -27.63
CA HIS A 410 -22.98 -17.80 -27.43
C HIS A 410 -24.45 -17.94 -27.00
N PRO A 411 -25.41 -17.71 -27.91
CA PRO A 411 -26.83 -17.86 -27.60
C PRO A 411 -27.12 -19.32 -27.23
N LEU A 412 -27.82 -19.51 -26.11
CA LEU A 412 -28.24 -20.81 -25.58
C LEU A 412 -29.26 -21.51 -26.48
#